data_AF-A0AAN8TFB0-F1
#
_entry.id   AF-A0AAN8TFB0-F1
#
_cell.length_a   1.000
_cell.length_b   1.000
_cell.length_c   1.000
_cell.angle_alpha   90.00
_cell.angle_beta   90.00
_cell.angle_gamma   90.00
#
_symmetry.space_group_name_H-M   'P 1'
#
loop_
_entity.id
_entity.type
_entity.pdbx_description
1 polymer ?
#
loop_
_entity_poly.entity_id
_entity_poly.type
_entity_poly.pdbx_seq_one_letter_code
_entity_poly.pdbx_strand_id
1 'polypeptide(L)' 'MILPIDPTNKLSFKRFIKDGDLIIVYERHDTMKAVKVSKDGVLQNRFGSFKHSE' A
#
# COMPACT_ATOMS: atom_id res chain seq x y z
N MET A 1 -11.09 16.66 14.14
CA MET A 1 -9.72 16.25 14.57
C MET A 1 -8.84 16.23 13.34
N ILE A 2 -7.77 17.03 13.31
CA ILE A 2 -6.76 16.96 12.25
C ILE A 2 -5.70 15.98 12.73
N LEU A 3 -5.52 14.89 11.99
CA LEU A 3 -4.38 14.02 12.22
C LEU A 3 -3.12 14.83 11.84
N PRO A 4 -2.11 14.93 12.73
CA PRO A 4 -0.85 15.55 12.39
C PRO A 4 -0.19 14.69 11.30
N ILE A 5 -0.39 15.08 10.05
CA ILE A 5 0.27 14.47 8.91
C ILE A 5 1.60 15.19 8.75
N ASP A 6 2.68 14.43 8.95
CA ASP A 6 4.01 14.82 8.51
C ASP A 6 3.90 15.31 7.05
N PRO A 7 4.37 16.51 6.70
CA PRO A 7 4.36 17.03 5.33
C PRO A 7 4.95 16.04 4.31
N THR A 8 5.89 15.19 4.74
CA THR A 8 6.51 14.12 3.94
C THR A 8 5.56 12.94 3.67
N ASN A 9 4.54 12.78 4.51
CA ASN A 9 3.45 11.80 4.38
C ASN A 9 2.18 12.40 3.79
N LYS A 10 2.25 13.62 3.25
CA LYS A 10 1.14 14.20 2.50
C LYS A 10 0.85 13.33 1.27
N LEU A 11 -0.40 12.87 1.17
CA LEU A 11 -0.90 12.13 0.01
C LEU A 11 -0.68 12.98 -1.26
N SER A 12 0.04 12.39 -2.21
CA SER A 12 0.49 13.04 -3.43
C SER A 12 0.66 11.95 -4.49
N PHE A 13 0.17 12.21 -5.71
CA PHE A 13 0.37 11.30 -6.84
C PHE A 13 1.83 11.19 -7.30
N LYS A 14 2.73 12.04 -6.77
CA LYS A 14 4.17 12.02 -7.04
C LYS A 14 4.98 11.33 -5.95
N ARG A 15 4.36 10.91 -4.84
CA ARG A 15 5.04 10.22 -3.74
C ARG A 15 5.11 8.73 -4.06
N PHE A 16 6.31 8.16 -4.04
CA PHE A 16 6.50 6.71 -4.12
C PHE A 16 5.95 6.00 -2.87
N ILE A 17 5.49 4.78 -3.06
CA ILE A 17 5.07 3.89 -1.97
C ILE A 17 6.30 3.52 -1.13
N LYS A 18 6.15 3.53 0.20
CA LYS A 18 7.21 3.23 1.16
C LYS A 18 6.73 2.24 2.22
N ASP A 19 7.70 1.64 2.91
CA ASP A 19 7.45 0.85 4.11
C ASP A 19 6.57 1.61 5.11
N GLY A 20 5.54 0.94 5.63
CA GLY A 20 4.57 1.52 6.56
C GLY A 20 3.33 2.14 5.91
N ASP A 21 3.34 2.42 4.60
CA ASP A 21 2.19 2.99 3.90
C ASP A 21 1.01 2.00 3.89
N LEU A 22 -0.21 2.52 4.06
CA LEU A 22 -1.45 1.76 3.84
C LEU A 22 -1.96 2.03 2.42
N ILE A 23 -2.01 1.00 1.59
CA ILE A 23 -2.43 1.08 0.18
C ILE A 23 -3.69 0.26 -0.07
N ILE A 24 -4.40 0.57 -1.16
CA ILE A 24 -5.53 -0.24 -1.65
C ILE A 24 -5.08 -0.91 -2.95
N VAL A 25 -4.95 -2.23 -2.91
CA VAL A 25 -4.59 -3.02 -4.09
C VAL A 25 -5.86 -3.41 -4.82
N TYR A 26 -5.90 -3.05 -6.10
CA TYR A 26 -6.93 -3.52 -7.01
C TYR A 26 -6.58 -4.93 -7.51
N GLU A 27 -7.41 -5.92 -7.19
CA GLU A 27 -7.25 -7.29 -7.73
C GLU A 27 -8.16 -7.50 -8.95
N ARG A 28 -9.40 -7.01 -8.89
CA ARG A 28 -10.42 -7.10 -9.95
C ARG A 28 -11.57 -6.12 -9.68
N HIS A 29 -12.51 -6.04 -10.61
CA HIS A 29 -13.61 -5.07 -10.60
C HIS A 29 -14.43 -5.04 -9.29
N ASP A 30 -14.54 -6.17 -8.59
CA ASP A 30 -15.30 -6.33 -7.34
C ASP A 30 -14.41 -6.64 -6.13
N THR A 31 -13.08 -6.60 -6.26
CA THR A 31 -12.18 -6.96 -5.16
C THR A 31 -10.99 -6.02 -5.09
N MET A 32 -10.96 -5.30 -3.98
CA MET A 32 -9.84 -4.48 -3.55
C MET A 32 -9.44 -4.88 -2.13
N LYS A 33 -8.15 -4.78 -1.81
CA LYS A 33 -7.64 -5.09 -0.47
C LYS A 33 -6.83 -3.93 0.10
N ALA A 34 -7.08 -3.61 1.36
CA ALA A 34 -6.20 -2.72 2.12
C ALA A 34 -4.97 -3.51 2.56
N VAL A 35 -3.78 -3.04 2.21
CA VAL A 35 -2.50 -3.71 2.50
C VAL A 35 -1.56 -2.69 3.13
N LYS A 36 -0.96 -3.06 4.26
CA LYS A 36 0.14 -2.29 4.85
C LYS A 36 1.46 -2.75 4.24
N VAL A 37 2.18 -1.83 3.63
CA VAL A 37 3.47 -2.08 3.00
C VAL A 37 4.51 -2.33 4.07
N SER A 38 5.35 -3.33 3.84
CA SER A 38 6.43 -3.74 4.73
C SER A 38 7.53 -4.38 3.90
N LYS A 39 8.81 -4.13 4.20
CA LYS A 39 9.96 -4.68 3.46
C LYS A 39 9.90 -6.20 3.26
N ASP A 40 9.50 -6.94 4.29
CA ASP A 40 9.37 -8.41 4.26
C ASP A 40 7.93 -8.86 3.97
N GLY A 41 7.05 -7.90 3.66
CA GLY A 41 5.64 -8.14 3.41
C GLY A 41 5.40 -8.83 2.06
N VAL A 42 4.39 -9.68 2.04
CA VAL A 42 3.97 -10.41 0.84
C VAL A 42 2.46 -10.30 0.70
N LEU A 43 2.01 -9.84 -0.46
CA LEU A 43 0.62 -9.92 -0.87
C LEU A 43 0.37 -11.27 -1.54
N GLN A 44 -0.48 -12.10 -0.95
CA GLN A 44 -0.94 -13.34 -1.56
C GLN A 44 -2.39 -13.21 -2.03
N ASN A 45 -2.63 -13.61 -3.28
CA ASN A 45 -3.97 -13.69 -3.85
C ASN A 45 -4.07 -14.89 -4.81
N ARG A 46 -5.21 -15.03 -5.48
CA ARG A 46 -5.46 -16.15 -6.41
C ARG A 46 -4.47 -16.20 -7.59
N PHE A 47 -3.85 -15.08 -7.93
CA PHE A 47 -2.92 -14.97 -9.06
C PHE A 47 -1.47 -15.27 -8.68
N GLY A 48 -1.16 -15.30 -7.38
CA GLY A 48 0.17 -15.62 -6.89
C GLY A 48 0.56 -14.88 -5.62
N SER A 49 1.87 -14.79 -5.42
CA SER A 49 2.51 -14.18 -4.27
C SER A 49 3.42 -13.04 -4.74
N PHE A 50 3.17 -11.83 -4.25
CA PHE A 50 3.84 -10.60 -4.67
C PHE A 50 4.59 -10.02 -3.46
N LYS A 51 5.92 -9.95 -3.53
CA LYS A 51 6.71 -9.34 -2.46
C LYS A 51 6.58 -7.82 -2.54
N HIS A 52 6.45 -7.15 -1.40
CA HIS A 52 6.37 -5.69 -1.34
C HIS A 52 7.70 -5.00 -1.67
N SER A 53 8.80 -5.76 -1.66
CA SER A 53 10.14 -5.27 -2.01
C SER A 53 10.40 -5.20 -3.52
N GLU A 54 9.51 -5.78 -4.34
CA GLU A 54 9.63 -5.88 -5.80
C GLU A 54 8.83 -4.80 -6.52
#